data_AF-A0A1X7UM93-F1
#
_entry.id   AF-A0A1X7UM93-F1
#
_cell.length_a   1.000
_cell.length_b   1.000
_cell.length_c   1.000
_cell.angle_alpha   90.00
_cell.angle_beta   90.00
_cell.angle_gamma   90.00
#
_symmetry.space_group_name_H-M   'P 1'
#
loop_
_entity.id
_entity.type
_entity.pdbx_description
1 polymer ?
#
loop_
_entity_poly.entity_id
_entity_poly.type
_entity_poly.pdbx_seq_one_letter_code
_entity_poly.pdbx_strand_id
1 'polypeptide(L)'
;MDLQYIAERSLSLTEYVTGYVTKGEKSHAQDLWDEVSSCDNIYSRLWKIGQKLLRAKEVGLYEASDLLLGESLYMKSVTVQYVNVYLPHKRSRKIKNYSYLTKMDQSSKDIFNPSIIEDFYPTRPNNMEDESLYEFVANYKFDKIGENGEREYKLRSKPVLPNHRKFNPMQEAERYDFYYSLIFLFVPFRDKSTLVMEGETMEEAFMRHRESSIRGIENHFNKLQKLLEAD
;
A
#
# COMPACT_ATOMS: atom_id res chain seq x y z
N MET A 1 -31.60 -5.62 22.24
CA MET A 1 -30.27 -5.01 22.21
C MET A 1 -29.80 -4.98 23.66
N ASP A 2 -28.78 -5.78 24.00
CA ASP A 2 -28.21 -5.78 25.34
C ASP A 2 -27.20 -4.63 25.44
N LEU A 3 -27.61 -3.57 26.12
CA LEU A 3 -26.77 -2.40 26.41
C LEU A 3 -26.23 -2.55 27.82
N GLN A 4 -24.96 -2.92 27.93
CA GLN A 4 -24.26 -3.01 29.22
C GLN A 4 -23.29 -1.84 29.34
N TYR A 5 -23.46 -1.03 30.39
CA TYR A 5 -22.51 0.01 30.74
C TYR A 5 -21.24 -0.62 31.32
N ILE A 6 -20.10 -0.37 30.68
CA ILE A 6 -18.79 -0.80 31.16
C ILE A 6 -17.99 0.46 31.51
N ALA A 7 -17.69 0.63 32.80
CA ALA A 7 -16.96 1.80 33.32
C ALA A 7 -15.42 1.67 33.22
N GLU A 8 -14.93 0.59 32.62
CA GLU A 8 -13.51 0.23 32.62
C GLU A 8 -12.75 0.86 31.44
N ARG A 9 -11.51 1.32 31.68
CA ARG A 9 -10.68 2.01 30.67
C ARG A 9 -9.35 1.29 30.38
N SER A 10 -9.23 0.03 30.80
CA SER A 10 -8.00 -0.75 30.70
C SER A 10 -7.77 -1.29 29.28
N LEU A 11 -6.52 -1.67 28.98
CA LEU A 11 -6.15 -2.38 27.76
C LEU A 11 -7.02 -3.64 27.55
N SER A 12 -7.38 -4.29 28.65
CA SER A 12 -8.23 -5.48 28.74
C SER A 12 -9.60 -5.29 28.08
N LEU A 13 -10.22 -4.10 28.22
CA LEU A 13 -11.48 -3.80 27.55
C LEU A 13 -11.29 -3.68 26.04
N THR A 14 -10.19 -3.06 25.61
CA THR A 14 -9.88 -2.93 24.18
C THR A 14 -9.65 -4.31 23.57
N GLU A 15 -8.84 -5.15 24.21
CA GLU A 15 -8.62 -6.54 23.80
C GLU A 15 -9.92 -7.35 23.74
N TYR A 16 -10.79 -7.22 24.74
CA TYR A 16 -12.08 -7.90 24.78
C TYR A 16 -13.00 -7.46 23.63
N VAL A 17 -13.17 -6.15 23.44
CA VAL A 17 -14.00 -5.60 22.35
C VAL A 17 -13.41 -6.00 21.00
N THR A 18 -12.10 -5.86 20.82
CA THR A 18 -11.44 -6.26 19.57
C THR A 18 -11.58 -7.75 19.35
N GLY A 19 -11.33 -8.60 20.35
CA GLY A 19 -11.43 -10.05 20.22
C GLY A 19 -12.84 -10.53 19.93
N TYR A 20 -13.86 -9.81 20.39
CA TYR A 20 -15.26 -10.09 20.07
C TYR A 20 -15.60 -9.63 18.64
N VAL A 21 -15.20 -8.42 18.25
CA VAL A 21 -15.42 -7.87 16.90
C VAL A 21 -14.63 -8.67 15.84
N THR A 22 -13.44 -9.17 16.19
CA THR A 22 -12.58 -9.97 15.31
C THR A 22 -12.75 -11.46 15.55
N LYS A 23 -13.78 -11.89 16.28
CA LYS A 23 -14.04 -13.31 16.51
C LYS A 23 -14.24 -13.97 15.15
N GLY A 24 -13.40 -14.94 14.83
CA GLY A 24 -13.43 -15.61 13.53
C GLY A 24 -14.82 -16.17 13.23
N GLU A 25 -15.36 -15.80 12.07
CA GLU A 25 -16.61 -16.37 11.55
C GLU A 25 -16.43 -17.87 11.34
N LYS A 26 -17.41 -18.67 11.78
CA LYS A 26 -17.43 -20.10 11.51
C LYS A 26 -18.17 -20.31 10.19
N SER A 27 -17.51 -20.84 9.17
CA SER A 27 -18.17 -21.22 7.92
C SER A 27 -18.42 -22.72 7.89
N HIS A 28 -19.68 -23.12 7.68
CA HIS A 28 -20.05 -24.53 7.49
C HIS A 28 -19.97 -24.90 6.00
N ALA A 29 -18.77 -25.21 5.51
CA ALA A 29 -18.51 -25.55 4.10
C ALA A 29 -17.97 -26.98 3.89
N GLN A 30 -18.36 -27.92 4.74
CA GLN A 30 -17.82 -29.30 4.74
C GLN A 30 -18.04 -30.03 3.39
N ASP A 31 -19.17 -29.80 2.72
CA ASP A 31 -19.50 -30.45 1.45
C ASP A 31 -19.13 -29.60 0.21
N LEU A 32 -18.30 -28.57 0.35
CA LEU A 32 -17.97 -27.65 -0.75
C LEU A 32 -17.30 -28.39 -1.91
N TRP A 33 -16.29 -29.20 -1.60
CA TRP A 33 -15.43 -29.81 -2.61
C TRP A 33 -16.10 -30.95 -3.38
N ASP A 34 -17.00 -31.70 -2.75
CA ASP A 34 -17.75 -32.77 -3.39
C ASP A 34 -18.71 -32.23 -4.46
N GLU A 35 -19.35 -31.09 -4.17
CA GLU A 35 -20.31 -30.47 -5.09
C GLU A 35 -19.63 -29.71 -6.24
N VAL A 36 -18.44 -29.15 -5.98
CA VAL A 36 -17.59 -28.55 -7.02
C VAL A 36 -17.06 -29.62 -7.95
N SER A 37 -16.64 -30.76 -7.41
CA SER A 37 -16.08 -31.87 -8.20
C SER A 37 -17.11 -32.54 -9.11
N SER A 38 -18.41 -32.45 -8.78
CA SER A 38 -19.50 -33.00 -9.59
C SER A 38 -19.92 -32.14 -10.80
N CYS A 39 -19.31 -30.96 -11.00
CA CYS A 39 -19.62 -30.11 -12.17
C CYS A 39 -18.61 -30.32 -13.30
N ASP A 40 -19.07 -30.38 -14.54
CA ASP A 40 -18.19 -30.69 -15.69
C ASP A 40 -17.34 -29.50 -16.16
N ASN A 41 -17.88 -28.27 -16.09
CA ASN A 41 -17.22 -27.08 -16.63
C ASN A 41 -16.72 -26.12 -15.53
N ILE A 42 -15.61 -25.44 -15.81
CA ILE A 42 -14.91 -24.52 -14.88
C ILE A 42 -15.83 -23.37 -14.43
N TYR A 43 -16.67 -22.86 -15.32
CA TYR A 43 -17.58 -21.76 -15.00
C TYR A 43 -18.62 -22.19 -13.95
N SER A 44 -19.27 -23.33 -14.13
CA SER A 44 -20.24 -23.90 -13.20
C SER A 44 -19.58 -24.24 -11.86
N ARG A 45 -18.34 -24.74 -11.86
CA ARG A 45 -17.55 -24.94 -10.65
C ARG A 45 -17.35 -23.62 -9.88
N LEU A 46 -16.87 -22.58 -10.55
CA LEU A 46 -16.66 -21.24 -9.96
C LEU A 46 -17.96 -20.64 -9.42
N TRP A 47 -19.04 -20.74 -10.19
CA TRP A 47 -20.34 -20.22 -9.79
C TRP A 47 -20.88 -20.92 -8.53
N LYS A 48 -20.77 -22.25 -8.47
CA LYS A 48 -21.17 -23.02 -7.28
C LYS A 48 -20.32 -22.71 -6.06
N ILE A 49 -19.01 -22.52 -6.22
CA ILE A 49 -18.13 -22.04 -5.14
C ILE A 49 -18.67 -20.73 -4.59
N GLY A 50 -18.93 -19.75 -5.46
CA GLY A 50 -19.47 -18.45 -5.06
C GLY A 50 -20.79 -18.58 -4.30
N GLN A 51 -21.75 -19.34 -4.84
CA GLN A 51 -23.06 -19.54 -4.19
C GLN A 51 -22.94 -20.19 -2.81
N LYS A 52 -22.09 -21.22 -2.66
CA LYS A 52 -21.96 -21.96 -1.41
C LYS A 52 -21.21 -21.15 -0.35
N LEU A 53 -20.16 -20.43 -0.74
CA LEU A 53 -19.49 -19.48 0.15
C LEU A 53 -20.44 -18.38 0.63
N LEU A 54 -21.28 -17.83 -0.26
CA LEU A 54 -22.27 -16.82 0.12
C LEU A 54 -23.36 -17.36 1.06
N ARG A 55 -23.80 -18.61 0.87
CA ARG A 55 -24.81 -19.25 1.74
C ARG A 55 -24.26 -19.72 3.08
N ALA A 56 -23.01 -20.19 3.10
CA ALA A 56 -22.36 -20.70 4.29
C ALA A 56 -21.72 -19.59 5.14
N LYS A 57 -21.63 -18.36 4.60
CA LYS A 57 -21.17 -17.20 5.35
C LYS A 57 -22.24 -16.81 6.37
N GLU A 58 -21.92 -16.95 7.65
CA GLU A 58 -22.68 -16.31 8.72
C GLU A 58 -22.39 -14.81 8.69
N VAL A 59 -23.43 -13.99 8.67
CA VAL A 59 -23.32 -12.53 8.66
C VAL A 59 -23.72 -12.02 10.03
N GLY A 60 -22.85 -11.26 10.68
CA GLY A 60 -23.16 -10.63 11.97
C GLY A 60 -24.33 -9.63 11.85
N LEU A 61 -25.02 -9.36 12.95
CA LEU A 61 -26.17 -8.44 12.96
C LEU A 61 -25.85 -7.07 12.35
N TYR A 62 -24.66 -6.53 12.64
CA TYR A 62 -24.21 -5.24 12.11
C TYR A 62 -23.98 -5.30 10.60
N GLU A 63 -23.26 -6.30 10.09
CA GLU A 63 -23.04 -6.48 8.65
C GLU A 63 -24.37 -6.68 7.91
N ALA A 64 -25.32 -7.44 8.48
CA ALA A 64 -26.65 -7.62 7.90
C ALA A 64 -27.45 -6.31 7.88
N SER A 65 -27.35 -5.49 8.93
CA SER A 65 -28.00 -4.19 9.00
C SER A 65 -27.43 -3.24 7.94
N ASP A 66 -26.11 -3.16 7.84
CA ASP A 66 -25.43 -2.32 6.84
C ASP A 66 -25.79 -2.76 5.42
N LEU A 67 -25.80 -4.07 5.13
CA LEU A 67 -26.24 -4.60 3.83
C LEU A 67 -27.69 -4.23 3.49
N LEU A 68 -28.62 -4.36 4.45
CA LEU A 68 -30.04 -4.06 4.25
C LEU A 68 -30.29 -2.56 4.07
N LEU A 69 -29.52 -1.71 4.75
CA LEU A 69 -29.59 -0.27 4.64
C LEU A 69 -28.80 0.30 3.45
N GLY A 70 -28.02 -0.55 2.76
CA GLY A 70 -27.15 -0.13 1.66
C GLY A 70 -25.94 0.68 2.12
N GLU A 71 -25.55 0.57 3.38
CA GLU A 71 -24.35 1.19 3.91
C GLU A 71 -23.09 0.43 3.48
N SER A 72 -21.96 1.13 3.44
CA SER A 72 -20.69 0.53 3.05
C SER A 72 -20.16 -0.34 4.17
N LEU A 73 -20.08 -1.66 3.94
CA LEU A 73 -19.54 -2.66 4.89
C LEU A 73 -18.12 -2.38 5.40
N TYR A 74 -17.38 -1.54 4.68
CA TYR A 74 -16.14 -1.00 5.17
C TYR A 74 -16.05 0.46 4.76
N MET A 75 -15.55 1.30 5.66
CA MET A 75 -15.16 2.65 5.34
C MET A 75 -13.77 2.89 5.91
N LYS A 76 -12.91 3.55 5.11
CA LYS A 76 -11.59 3.99 5.57
C LYS A 76 -11.61 5.50 5.65
N SER A 77 -11.27 6.04 6.81
CA SER A 77 -11.14 7.50 6.99
C SER A 77 -10.03 8.09 6.12
N VAL A 78 -9.06 7.26 5.74
CA VAL A 78 -7.90 7.63 4.92
C VAL A 78 -7.71 6.63 3.78
N THR A 79 -7.50 7.14 2.58
CA THR A 79 -7.13 6.31 1.42
C THR A 79 -5.68 5.88 1.56
N VAL A 80 -5.42 4.57 1.47
CA VAL A 80 -4.07 4.02 1.51
C VAL A 80 -3.58 3.80 0.07
N GLN A 81 -2.39 4.31 -0.27
CA GLN A 81 -1.79 4.14 -1.59
C GLN A 81 -0.47 3.36 -1.46
N TYR A 82 -0.35 2.22 -2.11
CA TYR A 82 0.87 1.42 -2.05
C TYR A 82 1.99 2.02 -2.94
N VAL A 83 3.18 2.15 -2.38
CA VAL A 83 4.41 2.61 -3.04
C VAL A 83 5.39 1.44 -3.10
N ASN A 84 5.79 1.08 -4.31
CA ASN A 84 6.68 -0.05 -4.54
C ASN A 84 8.16 0.34 -4.35
N VAL A 85 8.62 0.24 -3.11
CA VAL A 85 9.98 0.61 -2.65
C VAL A 85 11.05 -0.45 -2.93
N TYR A 86 10.76 -1.53 -3.65
CA TYR A 86 11.78 -2.50 -4.04
C TYR A 86 12.86 -1.85 -4.91
N LEU A 87 14.06 -2.44 -4.92
CA LEU A 87 15.11 -2.07 -5.86
C LEU A 87 14.62 -2.09 -7.31
N PRO A 88 15.17 -1.24 -8.21
CA PRO A 88 14.67 -1.10 -9.58
C PRO A 88 14.52 -2.42 -10.34
N HIS A 89 15.45 -3.36 -10.16
CA HIS A 89 15.44 -4.68 -10.82
C HIS A 89 14.42 -5.68 -10.22
N LYS A 90 13.95 -5.45 -8.99
CA LYS A 90 12.91 -6.26 -8.31
C LYS A 90 11.51 -5.63 -8.45
N ARG A 91 11.42 -4.38 -8.92
CA ARG A 91 10.19 -3.60 -8.97
C ARG A 91 9.30 -4.03 -10.13
N SER A 92 8.07 -4.45 -9.82
CA SER A 92 7.05 -4.72 -10.84
C SER A 92 6.46 -3.43 -11.41
N ARG A 93 6.21 -3.41 -12.72
CA ARG A 93 5.56 -2.31 -13.45
C ARG A 93 4.29 -2.78 -14.14
N LYS A 94 3.31 -1.89 -14.24
CA LYS A 94 2.06 -2.17 -14.93
C LYS A 94 2.28 -2.11 -16.44
N ILE A 95 2.00 -3.19 -17.14
CA ILE A 95 2.05 -3.25 -18.60
C ILE A 95 0.89 -2.45 -19.20
N LYS A 96 1.08 -1.85 -20.38
CA LYS A 96 0.03 -1.14 -21.13
C LYS A 96 -1.09 -2.10 -21.54
N ASN A 97 -2.28 -1.57 -21.84
CA ASN A 97 -3.42 -2.39 -22.25
C ASN A 97 -3.11 -3.15 -23.54
N TYR A 98 -3.60 -4.40 -23.66
CA TYR A 98 -3.44 -5.23 -24.85
C TYR A 98 -3.78 -4.51 -26.17
N SER A 99 -4.90 -3.78 -26.20
CA SER A 99 -5.33 -3.00 -27.38
C SER A 99 -4.35 -1.91 -27.82
N TYR A 100 -3.52 -1.41 -26.90
CA TYR A 100 -2.45 -0.46 -27.19
C TYR A 100 -1.20 -1.21 -27.68
N LEU A 101 -0.84 -2.29 -26.99
CA LEU A 101 0.32 -3.11 -27.33
C LEU A 101 0.24 -3.72 -28.74
N THR A 102 -0.94 -4.13 -29.19
CA THR A 102 -1.12 -4.71 -30.54
C THR A 102 -0.92 -3.70 -31.67
N LYS A 103 -1.03 -2.40 -31.36
CA LYS A 103 -0.82 -1.31 -32.31
C LYS A 103 0.58 -0.71 -32.24
N MET A 104 1.36 -1.11 -31.23
CA MET A 104 2.74 -0.65 -31.07
C MET A 104 3.64 -1.36 -32.07
N ASP A 105 4.71 -0.68 -32.44
CA ASP A 105 5.81 -1.30 -33.18
C ASP A 105 6.43 -2.43 -32.36
N GLN A 106 6.75 -3.55 -33.03
CA GLN A 106 7.22 -4.77 -32.39
C GLN A 106 8.61 -4.61 -31.75
N SER A 107 9.39 -3.58 -32.13
CA SER A 107 10.68 -3.25 -31.52
C SER A 107 10.59 -2.26 -30.35
N SER A 108 9.41 -1.70 -30.10
CA SER A 108 9.24 -0.69 -29.05
C SER A 108 9.40 -1.28 -27.66
N LYS A 109 10.30 -0.67 -26.87
CA LYS A 109 10.55 -1.06 -25.46
C LYS A 109 9.62 -0.36 -24.47
N ASP A 110 8.78 0.57 -24.93
CA ASP A 110 7.88 1.36 -24.09
C ASP A 110 6.55 0.63 -23.84
N ILE A 111 6.64 -0.58 -23.28
CA ILE A 111 5.50 -1.47 -23.02
C ILE A 111 4.83 -1.22 -21.66
N PHE A 112 5.41 -0.37 -20.82
CA PHE A 112 4.97 -0.13 -19.45
C PHE A 112 4.20 1.19 -19.34
N ASN A 113 3.18 1.22 -18.49
CA ASN A 113 2.51 2.46 -18.14
C ASN A 113 3.47 3.37 -17.34
N PRO A 114 3.32 4.70 -17.49
CA PRO A 114 3.96 5.65 -16.60
C PRO A 114 3.63 5.36 -15.14
N SER A 115 4.64 5.47 -14.29
CA SER A 115 4.59 5.19 -12.87
C SER A 115 4.96 6.43 -12.07
N ILE A 116 4.45 6.52 -10.84
CA ILE A 116 4.76 7.65 -9.96
C ILE A 116 6.28 7.72 -9.71
N ILE A 117 6.92 6.57 -9.54
CA ILE A 117 8.32 6.44 -9.15
C ILE A 117 9.28 6.75 -10.31
N GLU A 118 9.05 6.20 -11.50
CA GLU A 118 9.99 6.32 -12.61
C GLU A 118 9.72 7.56 -13.46
N ASP A 119 8.45 7.97 -13.57
CA ASP A 119 8.04 8.94 -14.59
C ASP A 119 7.59 10.26 -13.97
N PHE A 120 6.75 10.24 -12.92
CA PHE A 120 6.13 11.45 -12.40
C PHE A 120 6.99 12.19 -11.38
N TYR A 121 7.50 11.49 -10.38
CA TYR A 121 8.27 12.11 -9.30
C TYR A 121 9.63 12.68 -9.76
N PRO A 122 10.41 12.00 -10.62
CA PRO A 122 11.67 12.56 -11.14
C PRO A 122 11.48 13.80 -12.02
N THR A 123 10.32 13.92 -12.68
CA THR A 123 9.98 15.02 -13.60
C THR A 123 9.02 16.03 -12.95
N ARG A 124 8.95 16.06 -11.63
CA ARG A 124 8.17 17.07 -10.90
C ARG A 124 8.73 18.48 -11.16
N PRO A 125 7.91 19.54 -11.05
CA PRO A 125 8.38 20.90 -11.27
C PRO A 125 9.37 21.33 -10.18
N ASN A 126 10.20 22.33 -10.47
CA ASN A 126 11.30 22.75 -9.59
C ASN A 126 10.83 23.29 -8.23
N ASN A 127 9.58 23.76 -8.12
CA ASN A 127 9.01 24.21 -6.85
C ASN A 127 8.73 23.06 -5.86
N MET A 128 8.84 21.80 -6.29
CA MET A 128 8.68 20.60 -5.47
C MET A 128 10.02 19.88 -5.25
N GLU A 129 11.17 20.55 -5.45
CA GLU A 129 12.48 19.88 -5.36
C GLU A 129 12.73 19.27 -3.98
N ASP A 130 12.31 19.97 -2.93
CA ASP A 130 12.48 19.57 -1.53
C ASP A 130 11.46 18.53 -1.05
N GLU A 131 10.45 18.20 -1.87
CA GLU A 131 9.41 17.22 -1.52
C GLU A 131 9.95 15.80 -1.69
N SER A 132 9.85 15.00 -0.64
CA SER A 132 10.20 13.57 -0.68
C SER A 132 9.17 12.76 -1.48
N LEU A 133 9.53 11.54 -1.88
CA LEU A 133 8.61 10.64 -2.58
C LEU A 133 7.36 10.36 -1.73
N TYR A 134 7.53 10.21 -0.41
CA TYR A 134 6.45 10.01 0.52
C TYR A 134 5.47 11.19 0.54
N GLU A 135 5.97 12.42 0.71
CA GLU A 135 5.14 13.63 0.75
C GLU A 135 4.47 13.89 -0.60
N PHE A 136 5.21 13.67 -1.69
CA PHE A 136 4.69 13.78 -3.04
C PHE A 136 3.47 12.87 -3.26
N VAL A 137 3.60 11.59 -2.90
CA VAL A 137 2.49 10.62 -3.01
C VAL A 137 1.33 10.99 -2.09
N ALA A 138 1.63 11.36 -0.85
CA ALA A 138 0.64 11.67 0.18
C ALA A 138 -0.23 12.87 -0.19
N ASN A 139 0.39 13.94 -0.69
CA ASN A 139 -0.23 15.26 -0.79
C ASN A 139 -0.66 15.61 -2.20
N TYR A 140 -0.02 15.07 -3.23
CA TYR A 140 -0.23 15.52 -4.60
C TYR A 140 -0.86 14.44 -5.49
N LYS A 141 -1.64 14.90 -6.47
CA LYS A 141 -2.14 14.07 -7.58
C LYS A 141 -1.87 14.78 -8.90
N PHE A 142 -1.53 14.00 -9.91
CA PHE A 142 -1.41 14.50 -11.27
C PHE A 142 -2.72 15.19 -11.69
N ASP A 143 -2.59 16.34 -12.34
CA ASP A 143 -3.73 17.09 -12.87
C ASP A 143 -3.72 17.07 -14.40
N LYS A 144 -2.71 17.69 -15.01
CA LYS A 144 -2.58 17.84 -16.45
C LYS A 144 -1.12 18.11 -16.85
N ILE A 145 -0.89 18.19 -18.15
CA ILE A 145 0.36 18.73 -18.71
C ILE A 145 0.08 20.21 -19.03
N GLY A 146 0.91 21.10 -18.50
CA GLY A 146 0.84 22.54 -18.72
C GLY A 146 1.25 22.92 -20.16
N GLU A 147 1.02 24.18 -20.53
CA GLU A 147 1.34 24.69 -21.87
C GLU A 147 2.84 24.64 -22.18
N ASN A 148 3.68 24.71 -21.15
CA ASN A 148 5.13 24.56 -21.23
C ASN A 148 5.61 23.10 -21.38
N GLY A 149 4.69 22.13 -21.39
CA GLY A 149 5.00 20.70 -21.45
C GLY A 149 5.36 20.07 -20.09
N GLU A 150 5.37 20.84 -19.01
CA GLU A 150 5.62 20.33 -17.66
C GLU A 150 4.37 19.69 -17.06
N ARG A 151 4.56 18.73 -16.14
CA ARG A 151 3.44 18.09 -15.45
C ARG A 151 2.98 18.97 -14.28
N GLU A 152 1.69 19.31 -14.27
CA GLU A 152 1.06 20.04 -13.18
C GLU A 152 0.41 19.06 -12.19
N TYR A 153 0.56 19.39 -10.91
CA TYR A 153 0.05 18.60 -9.80
C TYR A 153 -0.84 19.46 -8.92
N LYS A 154 -1.94 18.87 -8.44
CA LYS A 154 -2.85 19.53 -7.50
C LYS A 154 -2.73 18.91 -6.12
N LEU A 155 -2.82 19.77 -5.10
CA LEU A 155 -2.92 19.33 -3.73
C LEU A 155 -4.23 18.54 -3.54
N ARG A 156 -4.15 17.44 -2.78
CA ARG A 156 -5.32 16.64 -2.43
C ARG A 156 -6.09 17.32 -1.30
N SER A 157 -7.41 17.26 -1.36
CA SER A 157 -8.27 17.74 -0.26
C SER A 157 -8.13 16.90 1.01
N LYS A 158 -7.86 15.59 0.85
CA LYS A 158 -7.50 14.67 1.93
C LYS A 158 -6.20 13.96 1.53
N PRO A 159 -5.12 14.06 2.33
CA PRO A 159 -3.91 13.31 2.07
C PRO A 159 -4.18 11.81 2.04
N VAL A 160 -3.45 11.10 1.18
CA VAL A 160 -3.41 9.63 1.22
C VAL A 160 -2.31 9.18 2.17
N LEU A 161 -2.45 7.96 2.71
CA LEU A 161 -1.40 7.32 3.48
C LEU A 161 -0.55 6.43 2.54
N PRO A 162 0.69 6.81 2.21
CA PRO A 162 1.58 5.94 1.47
C PRO A 162 1.94 4.71 2.32
N ASN A 163 1.63 3.52 1.80
CA ASN A 163 2.01 2.24 2.39
C ASN A 163 3.09 1.57 1.56
N HIS A 164 3.94 0.76 2.16
CA HIS A 164 5.07 0.12 1.48
C HIS A 164 5.39 -1.25 2.13
N ARG A 165 6.25 -2.06 1.50
CA ARG A 165 6.73 -3.29 2.14
C ARG A 165 7.56 -2.92 3.37
N LYS A 166 7.27 -3.54 4.51
CA LYS A 166 8.12 -3.50 5.70
C LYS A 166 9.20 -4.57 5.55
N PHE A 167 10.45 -4.15 5.67
CA PHE A 167 11.61 -5.04 5.70
C PHE A 167 12.08 -5.19 7.15
N ASN A 168 12.60 -6.36 7.51
CA ASN A 168 13.12 -6.63 8.84
C ASN A 168 14.61 -6.29 8.92
N PRO A 169 15.03 -5.23 9.64
CA PRO A 169 16.45 -4.88 9.76
C PRO A 169 17.27 -5.91 10.53
N MET A 170 16.64 -6.77 11.35
CA MET A 170 17.32 -7.83 12.09
C MET A 170 17.68 -9.02 11.20
N GLN A 171 17.08 -9.13 10.01
CA GLN A 171 17.43 -10.14 9.03
C GLN A 171 18.47 -9.57 8.07
N GLU A 172 19.69 -10.10 8.09
CA GLU A 172 20.80 -9.63 7.25
C GLU A 172 20.43 -9.57 5.75
N ALA A 173 19.64 -10.53 5.27
CA ALA A 173 19.16 -10.59 3.89
C ALA A 173 18.21 -9.44 3.51
N GLU A 174 17.52 -8.83 4.48
CA GLU A 174 16.58 -7.72 4.25
C GLU A 174 17.14 -6.36 4.70
N ARG A 175 18.22 -6.34 5.48
CA ARG A 175 18.82 -5.12 6.04
C ARG A 175 19.18 -4.09 4.98
N TYR A 176 19.71 -4.53 3.84
CA TYR A 176 19.99 -3.66 2.70
C TYR A 176 18.72 -3.04 2.11
N ASP A 177 17.69 -3.86 1.85
CA ASP A 177 16.42 -3.40 1.28
C ASP A 177 15.68 -2.48 2.26
N PHE A 178 15.83 -2.69 3.57
CA PHE A 178 15.31 -1.82 4.64
C PHE A 178 15.86 -0.40 4.52
N TYR A 179 17.17 -0.21 4.60
CA TYR A 179 17.77 1.13 4.53
C TYR A 179 17.52 1.81 3.18
N TYR A 180 17.61 1.04 2.08
CA TYR A 180 17.26 1.54 0.75
C TYR A 180 15.83 2.09 0.73
N SER A 181 14.85 1.33 1.25
CA SER A 181 13.43 1.73 1.20
C SER A 181 13.16 3.06 1.92
N LEU A 182 13.92 3.36 2.97
CA LEU A 182 13.73 4.54 3.79
C LEU A 182 14.36 5.77 3.16
N ILE A 183 15.61 5.66 2.69
CA ILE A 183 16.24 6.72 1.89
C ILE A 183 15.36 7.02 0.66
N PHE A 184 14.91 5.98 -0.03
CA PHE A 184 14.10 6.10 -1.22
C PHE A 184 12.74 6.75 -1.01
N LEU A 185 12.14 6.63 0.18
CA LEU A 185 10.86 7.27 0.49
C LEU A 185 11.01 8.71 0.96
N PHE A 186 12.01 8.97 1.80
CA PHE A 186 12.06 10.18 2.61
C PHE A 186 13.14 11.17 2.22
N VAL A 187 14.10 10.78 1.37
CA VAL A 187 15.09 11.72 0.83
C VAL A 187 14.59 12.23 -0.51
N PRO A 188 14.51 13.56 -0.72
CA PRO A 188 14.20 14.13 -2.03
C PRO A 188 15.25 13.75 -3.08
N PHE A 189 14.82 13.35 -4.27
CA PHE A 189 15.73 12.99 -5.38
C PHE A 189 15.08 13.18 -6.74
N ARG A 190 15.89 13.45 -7.76
CA ARG A 190 15.49 13.29 -9.18
C ARG A 190 16.11 12.06 -9.79
N ASP A 191 17.40 11.90 -9.59
CA ASP A 191 18.13 10.70 -9.97
C ASP A 191 18.37 9.83 -8.73
N LYS A 192 18.14 8.53 -8.88
CA LYS A 192 18.35 7.56 -7.80
C LYS A 192 19.83 7.37 -7.50
N SER A 193 20.71 7.67 -8.46
CA SER A 193 22.16 7.57 -8.27
C SER A 193 22.67 8.54 -7.19
N THR A 194 21.96 9.65 -6.93
CA THR A 194 22.37 10.65 -5.92
C THR A 194 22.07 10.22 -4.49
N LEU A 195 21.33 9.12 -4.31
CA LEU A 195 20.94 8.67 -2.98
C LEU A 195 22.11 8.09 -2.19
N VAL A 196 23.07 7.46 -2.87
CA VAL A 196 24.20 6.73 -2.27
C VAL A 196 25.49 7.19 -2.95
N MET A 197 26.50 7.56 -2.16
CA MET A 197 27.80 7.94 -2.71
C MET A 197 28.63 6.71 -3.12
N GLU A 198 29.60 6.90 -4.01
CA GLU A 198 30.49 5.81 -4.42
C GLU A 198 31.30 5.29 -3.22
N GLY A 199 31.26 3.97 -3.00
CA GLY A 199 31.92 3.32 -1.87
C GLY A 199 31.14 3.33 -0.55
N GLU A 200 29.99 4.00 -0.50
CA GLU A 200 29.13 4.09 0.69
C GLU A 200 28.18 2.89 0.78
N THR A 201 28.03 2.32 1.98
CA THR A 201 26.98 1.33 2.26
C THR A 201 25.61 2.00 2.37
N MET A 202 24.52 1.24 2.18
CA MET A 202 23.16 1.80 2.35
C MET A 202 22.90 2.34 3.76
N GLU A 203 23.53 1.75 4.77
CA GLU A 203 23.40 2.19 6.17
C GLU A 203 24.15 3.50 6.42
N GLU A 204 25.36 3.64 5.90
CA GLU A 204 26.11 4.90 5.96
C GLU A 204 25.38 6.03 5.22
N ALA A 205 24.87 5.74 4.02
CA ALA A 205 24.05 6.69 3.27
C ALA A 205 22.81 7.11 4.06
N PHE A 206 22.17 6.16 4.73
CA PHE A 206 21.03 6.45 5.58
C PHE A 206 21.43 7.37 6.75
N MET A 207 22.51 7.06 7.46
CA MET A 207 22.98 7.86 8.60
C MET A 207 23.36 9.28 8.19
N ARG A 208 24.05 9.45 7.06
CA ARG A 208 24.38 10.76 6.51
C ARG A 208 23.13 11.59 6.17
N HIS A 209 22.13 10.96 5.55
CA HIS A 209 20.85 11.62 5.25
C HIS A 209 20.05 11.95 6.52
N ARG A 210 20.14 11.09 7.55
CA ARG A 210 19.53 11.34 8.86
C ARG A 210 20.14 12.56 9.54
N GLU A 211 21.47 12.67 9.55
CA GLU A 211 22.18 13.81 10.17
C GLU A 211 21.89 15.13 9.47
N SER A 212 21.65 15.09 8.15
CA SER A 212 21.30 16.28 7.36
C SER A 212 19.81 16.67 7.42
N SER A 213 18.91 15.74 7.80
CA SER A 213 17.45 15.92 7.69
C SER A 213 16.74 15.99 9.04
N ILE A 214 16.75 17.17 9.69
CA ILE A 214 16.24 17.36 11.07
C ILE A 214 14.69 17.52 11.20
N ARG A 215 13.84 17.37 10.17
CA ARG A 215 12.37 17.55 10.38
C ARG A 215 11.38 16.51 9.86
N GLY A 216 11.76 15.60 8.96
CA GLY A 216 10.81 14.60 8.40
C GLY A 216 11.15 13.14 8.73
N ILE A 217 12.43 12.79 8.66
CA ILE A 217 12.93 11.41 8.69
C ILE A 217 12.83 10.82 10.11
N GLU A 218 13.25 11.57 11.12
CA GLU A 218 13.36 11.07 12.50
C GLU A 218 12.02 10.58 13.08
N ASN A 219 10.90 11.22 12.75
CA ASN A 219 9.56 10.83 13.22
C ASN A 219 9.08 9.50 12.63
N HIS A 220 9.48 9.16 11.40
CA HIS A 220 9.12 7.88 10.79
C HIS A 220 10.02 6.75 11.28
N PHE A 221 11.32 7.02 11.43
CA PHE A 221 12.27 6.09 12.03
C PHE A 221 11.92 5.73 13.46
N ASN A 222 11.57 6.73 14.28
CA ASN A 222 11.13 6.50 15.65
C ASN A 222 9.82 5.70 15.72
N LYS A 223 8.91 5.85 14.74
CA LYS A 223 7.68 5.02 14.64
C LYS A 223 7.99 3.58 14.24
N LEU A 224 8.93 3.36 13.33
CA LEU A 224 9.36 2.01 12.94
C LEU A 224 10.13 1.32 14.07
N GLN A 225 10.99 2.05 14.78
CA GLN A 225 11.72 1.53 15.93
C GLN A 225 10.76 1.13 17.07
N LYS A 226 9.76 1.96 17.39
CA LYS A 226 8.72 1.61 18.37
C LYS A 226 7.87 0.40 17.96
N LEU A 227 7.71 0.13 16.66
CA LEU A 227 7.02 -1.06 16.17
C LEU A 227 7.91 -2.31 16.26
N LEU A 228 9.24 -2.17 16.19
CA LEU A 228 10.19 -3.25 16.38
C LEU A 228 10.41 -3.60 17.87
N GLU A 229 10.21 -2.64 18.76
CA GLU A 229 10.28 -2.83 20.22
C GLU A 229 8.98 -3.39 20.83
N ALA A 230 7.89 -3.42 20.06
CA ALA A 230 6.55 -3.82 20.53
C ALA A 230 6.16 -5.28 20.22
N ASP A 231 7.08 -6.05 19.60
CA ASP A 231 6.96 -7.49 19.36
C ASP A 231 7.87 -8.29 20.31
#